data_AF-A0A2U1KA26-F1
#
_entry.id   AF-A0A2U1KA26-F1
#
_cell.length_a   1.000
_cell.length_b   1.000
_cell.length_c   1.000
_cell.angle_alpha   90.00
_cell.angle_beta   90.00
_cell.angle_gamma   90.00
#
_symmetry.space_group_name_H-M   'P 1'
#
loop_
_entity.id
_entity.type
_entity.pdbx_description
1 polymer ?
#
loop_
_entity_poly.entity_id
_entity_poly.type
_entity_poly.pdbx_seq_one_letter_code
_entity_poly.pdbx_strand_id
1 'polypeptide(L)'
;MGNFPSPKELATLDENFLAKRCNLGYRASRILRLAQGVVEGRIDLRQIEEDSREASLSNYMKLNEQLGEIYGFGPFTRANVLMCLGFYHVIPSDSETLRHLNQVHKKKSTIKNIQQDIERIYGKYEPFQFLVYWYASSVDFFQFCLWTSFLSNYVSVLGQKYGPFMKNDLER
;
A
#
# COMPACT_ATOMS: atom_id res chain seq x y z
N MET A 1 -18.83 -19.67 5.90
CA MET A 1 -17.46 -19.69 5.34
C MET A 1 -17.53 -19.01 3.98
N GLY A 2 -16.86 -17.87 3.82
CA GLY A 2 -16.78 -17.16 2.54
C GLY A 2 -15.35 -17.21 2.02
N ASN A 3 -15.11 -17.97 0.95
CA ASN A 3 -13.81 -17.98 0.28
C ASN A 3 -13.69 -16.74 -0.62
N PHE A 4 -12.45 -16.34 -0.89
CA PHE A 4 -12.19 -15.35 -1.94
C PHE A 4 -12.62 -15.92 -3.30
N PRO A 5 -13.29 -15.14 -4.17
CA PRO A 5 -13.79 -15.65 -5.43
C PRO A 5 -12.66 -16.02 -6.38
N SER A 6 -12.83 -17.14 -7.09
CA SER A 6 -11.91 -17.58 -8.13
C SER A 6 -11.97 -16.68 -9.38
N PRO A 7 -10.93 -16.67 -10.23
CA PRO A 7 -10.97 -15.95 -11.50
C PRO A 7 -12.16 -16.36 -12.38
N LYS A 8 -12.55 -17.64 -12.37
CA LYS A 8 -13.71 -18.14 -13.13
C LYS A 8 -15.02 -17.54 -12.63
N GLU A 9 -15.22 -17.49 -11.32
CA GLU A 9 -16.41 -16.88 -10.74
C GLU A 9 -16.46 -15.38 -11.08
N LEU A 10 -15.35 -14.66 -10.90
CA LEU A 10 -15.28 -13.22 -11.20
C LEU A 10 -15.50 -12.92 -12.69
N ALA A 11 -14.93 -13.71 -13.60
CA ALA A 11 -15.02 -13.46 -15.04
C ALA A 11 -16.44 -13.52 -15.61
N THR A 12 -17.37 -14.19 -14.89
CA THR A 12 -18.78 -14.30 -15.27
C THR A 12 -19.66 -13.17 -14.74
N LEU A 13 -19.13 -12.31 -13.86
CA LEU A 13 -19.88 -11.24 -13.24
C LEU A 13 -19.97 -10.00 -14.13
N ASP A 14 -21.06 -9.26 -13.96
CA ASP A 14 -21.25 -7.97 -14.61
C ASP A 14 -20.42 -6.86 -13.94
N GLU A 15 -19.87 -5.95 -14.75
CA GLU A 15 -19.05 -4.84 -14.26
C GLU A 15 -19.85 -3.88 -13.37
N ASN A 16 -21.11 -3.56 -13.73
CA ASN A 16 -21.94 -2.68 -12.91
C ASN A 16 -22.31 -3.32 -11.58
N PHE A 17 -22.53 -4.65 -11.58
CA PHE A 17 -22.72 -5.42 -10.35
C PHE A 17 -21.51 -5.26 -9.43
N LEU A 18 -20.29 -5.50 -9.91
CA LEU A 18 -19.06 -5.33 -9.12
C LEU A 18 -18.87 -3.87 -8.66
N ALA A 19 -19.11 -2.91 -9.55
CA ALA A 19 -18.93 -1.49 -9.25
C ALA A 19 -19.86 -1.01 -8.13
N LYS A 20 -21.14 -1.39 -8.17
CA LYS A 20 -22.18 -0.90 -7.26
C LYS A 20 -22.35 -1.79 -6.03
N ARG A 21 -22.49 -3.10 -6.23
CA ARG A 21 -22.82 -4.04 -5.14
C ARG A 21 -21.62 -4.33 -4.24
N CYS A 22 -20.42 -4.37 -4.82
CA CYS A 22 -19.17 -4.55 -4.08
C CYS A 22 -18.44 -3.22 -3.80
N ASN A 23 -19.06 -2.08 -4.13
CA ASN A 23 -18.52 -0.73 -3.93
C ASN A 23 -17.11 -0.53 -4.53
N LEU A 24 -16.81 -1.20 -5.64
CA LEU A 24 -15.51 -1.14 -6.31
C LEU A 24 -15.37 0.09 -7.22
N GLY A 25 -16.48 0.70 -7.63
CA GLY A 25 -16.49 1.82 -8.57
C GLY A 25 -15.69 1.52 -9.83
N TYR A 26 -14.84 2.45 -10.26
CA TYR A 26 -14.01 2.31 -11.47
C TYR A 26 -12.99 1.15 -11.41
N ARG A 27 -12.75 0.55 -10.24
CA ARG A 27 -11.83 -0.59 -10.09
C ARG A 27 -12.46 -1.90 -10.56
N ALA A 28 -13.79 -1.96 -10.67
CA ALA A 28 -14.53 -3.13 -11.13
C ALA A 28 -14.01 -3.62 -12.49
N SER A 29 -13.86 -2.71 -13.47
CA SER A 29 -13.35 -3.06 -14.80
C SER A 29 -11.97 -3.69 -14.76
N ARG A 30 -11.07 -3.21 -13.87
CA ARG A 30 -9.71 -3.74 -13.75
C ARG A 30 -9.71 -5.17 -13.19
N ILE A 31 -10.51 -5.40 -12.16
CA ILE A 31 -10.67 -6.72 -11.53
C ILE A 31 -11.28 -7.71 -12.52
N LEU A 32 -12.32 -7.30 -13.24
CA LEU A 32 -12.99 -8.14 -14.23
C LEU A 32 -12.05 -8.51 -15.40
N ARG A 33 -11.33 -7.53 -15.95
CA ARG A 33 -10.35 -7.77 -17.03
C ARG A 33 -9.19 -8.67 -16.59
N LEU A 34 -8.73 -8.53 -15.35
CA LEU A 34 -7.71 -9.42 -14.78
C LEU A 34 -8.24 -10.86 -14.71
N ALA A 35 -9.43 -11.04 -14.15
CA ALA A 35 -10.06 -12.37 -14.05
C ALA A 35 -10.26 -13.02 -15.42
N GLN A 36 -10.77 -12.27 -16.40
CA GLN A 36 -10.93 -12.71 -17.78
C GLN A 36 -9.58 -13.06 -18.43
N GLY A 37 -8.55 -12.22 -18.24
CA GLY A 37 -7.22 -12.48 -18.76
C GLY A 37 -6.60 -13.77 -18.23
N VAL A 38 -6.86 -14.11 -16.96
CA VAL A 38 -6.45 -15.40 -16.38
C VAL A 38 -7.25 -16.57 -16.97
N VAL A 39 -8.57 -16.43 -17.10
CA VAL A 39 -9.44 -17.51 -17.64
C VAL A 39 -9.15 -17.79 -19.12
N GLU A 40 -8.87 -16.75 -19.90
CA GLU A 40 -8.52 -16.85 -21.32
C GLU A 40 -7.07 -17.28 -21.57
N GLY A 41 -6.25 -17.40 -20.51
CA GLY A 41 -4.84 -17.78 -20.62
C GLY A 41 -3.90 -16.67 -21.11
N ARG A 42 -4.39 -15.43 -21.23
CA ARG A 42 -3.55 -14.25 -21.52
C ARG A 42 -2.62 -13.91 -20.36
N ILE A 43 -2.99 -14.27 -19.14
CA ILE A 43 -2.21 -14.10 -17.92
C ILE A 43 -2.02 -15.48 -17.28
N ASP A 44 -0.81 -16.05 -17.40
CA ASP A 44 -0.49 -17.33 -16.78
C ASP A 44 0.05 -17.12 -15.35
N LEU A 45 -0.81 -17.33 -14.36
CA LEU A 45 -0.44 -17.20 -12.95
C LEU A 45 0.59 -18.25 -12.50
N ARG A 46 0.61 -19.44 -13.13
CA ARG A 46 1.59 -20.49 -12.78
C ARG A 46 2.98 -20.10 -13.26
N GLN A 47 3.06 -19.54 -14.46
CA GLN A 47 4.32 -19.00 -14.97
C GLN A 47 4.87 -17.88 -14.07
N ILE A 48 3.99 -16.98 -13.61
CA ILE A 48 4.38 -15.91 -12.66
C ILE A 48 4.91 -16.50 -11.35
N GLU A 49 4.23 -17.51 -10.79
CA GLU A 49 4.67 -18.20 -9.58
C GLU A 49 6.01 -18.90 -9.78
N GLU A 50 6.20 -19.61 -10.88
CA GLU A 50 7.45 -20.29 -11.23
C GLU A 50 8.62 -19.31 -11.40
N ASP A 51 8.39 -18.22 -12.13
CA ASP A 51 9.38 -17.15 -12.32
C ASP A 51 9.74 -16.44 -11.01
N SER A 52 8.86 -16.49 -9.99
CA SER A 52 9.11 -15.89 -8.67
C SER A 52 9.86 -16.79 -7.68
N ARG A 53 10.03 -18.09 -7.96
CA ARG A 53 10.65 -19.04 -7.01
C ARG A 53 12.09 -18.70 -6.66
N GLU A 54 12.81 -18.07 -7.59
CA GLU A 54 14.18 -17.63 -7.38
C GLU A 54 14.24 -16.10 -7.47
N ALA A 55 14.68 -15.47 -6.39
CA ALA A 55 14.87 -14.03 -6.32
C ALA A 55 16.17 -13.62 -7.04
N SER A 56 16.11 -13.48 -8.36
CA SER A 56 17.22 -12.96 -9.19
C SER A 56 16.83 -11.65 -9.88
N LEU A 57 17.81 -10.82 -10.26
CA LEU A 57 17.54 -9.57 -10.98
C LEU A 57 16.90 -9.83 -12.35
N SER A 58 17.26 -10.93 -13.01
CA SER A 58 16.66 -11.33 -14.29
C SER A 58 15.18 -11.69 -14.13
N ASN A 59 14.83 -12.48 -13.11
CA ASN A 59 13.45 -12.83 -12.82
C ASN A 59 12.63 -11.60 -12.43
N TYR A 60 13.22 -10.70 -11.63
CA TYR A 60 12.58 -9.42 -11.32
C TYR A 60 12.25 -8.62 -12.59
N MET A 61 13.21 -8.42 -13.49
CA MET A 61 12.99 -7.64 -14.72
C MET A 61 11.88 -8.27 -15.59
N LYS A 62 11.94 -9.59 -15.77
CA LYS A 62 10.95 -10.36 -16.53
C LYS A 62 9.55 -10.23 -15.93
N LEU A 63 9.39 -10.48 -14.63
CA LEU A 63 8.12 -10.36 -13.93
C LEU A 63 7.59 -8.92 -13.95
N ASN A 64 8.46 -7.94 -13.75
CA ASN A 64 8.09 -6.55 -13.72
C ASN A 64 7.59 -6.06 -15.10
N GLU A 65 8.17 -6.55 -16.19
CA GLU A 65 7.67 -6.34 -17.56
C GLU A 65 6.33 -7.03 -17.79
N GLN A 66 6.22 -8.33 -17.48
CA GLN A 66 4.96 -9.10 -17.61
C GLN A 66 3.81 -8.46 -16.83
N LEU A 67 4.06 -8.02 -15.59
CA LEU A 67 3.06 -7.32 -14.77
C LEU A 67 2.68 -5.95 -15.35
N GLY A 68 3.58 -5.31 -16.12
CA GLY A 68 3.33 -4.04 -16.81
C GLY A 68 2.29 -4.13 -17.93
N GLU A 69 2.14 -5.30 -18.54
CA GLU A 69 1.14 -5.55 -19.58
C GLU A 69 -0.28 -5.69 -19.02
N ILE A 70 -0.42 -5.86 -17.70
CA ILE A 70 -1.73 -6.00 -17.05
C ILE A 70 -2.38 -4.63 -16.90
N TYR A 71 -3.59 -4.49 -17.46
CA TYR A 71 -4.34 -3.22 -17.38
C TYR A 71 -4.58 -2.78 -15.93
N GLY A 72 -4.06 -1.59 -15.59
CA GLY A 72 -4.17 -1.01 -14.25
C GLY A 72 -2.97 -1.27 -13.34
N PHE A 73 -1.95 -2.00 -13.81
CA PHE A 73 -0.73 -2.27 -13.06
C PHE A 73 0.33 -1.20 -13.37
N GLY A 74 0.18 -0.04 -12.71
CA GLY A 74 1.21 1.01 -12.73
C GLY A 74 2.44 0.64 -11.88
N PRO A 75 3.49 1.48 -11.88
CA PRO A 75 4.73 1.23 -11.13
C PRO A 75 4.51 0.90 -9.65
N PHE A 76 3.59 1.62 -8.99
CA PHE A 76 3.23 1.37 -7.59
C PHE A 76 2.60 -0.01 -7.38
N THR A 77 1.61 -0.39 -8.21
CA THR A 77 0.94 -1.69 -8.13
C THR A 77 1.93 -2.83 -8.37
N ARG A 78 2.79 -2.69 -9.38
CA ARG A 78 3.82 -3.68 -9.73
C ARG A 78 4.79 -3.90 -8.58
N ALA A 79 5.33 -2.84 -8.00
CA ALA A 79 6.23 -2.95 -6.85
C ALA A 79 5.57 -3.65 -5.66
N ASN A 80 4.29 -3.40 -5.37
CA ASN A 80 3.55 -4.12 -4.34
C ASN A 80 3.38 -5.61 -4.65
N VAL A 81 3.06 -5.96 -5.90
CA VAL A 81 2.92 -7.37 -6.29
C VAL A 81 4.26 -8.09 -6.24
N LEU A 82 5.32 -7.47 -6.73
CA LEU A 82 6.69 -8.03 -6.71
C LEU A 82 7.19 -8.23 -5.26
N MET A 83 6.81 -7.35 -4.34
CA MET A 83 7.05 -7.53 -2.92
C MET A 83 6.35 -8.79 -2.37
N CYS A 84 5.08 -9.02 -2.72
CA CYS A 84 4.37 -10.25 -2.36
C CYS A 84 5.02 -11.51 -2.98
N LEU A 85 5.71 -11.37 -4.10
CA LEU A 85 6.48 -12.42 -4.77
C LEU A 85 7.91 -12.58 -4.23
N GLY A 86 8.31 -11.83 -3.19
CA GLY A 86 9.62 -11.96 -2.52
C GLY A 86 10.70 -10.99 -2.99
N PHE A 87 10.38 -10.03 -3.85
CA PHE A 87 11.32 -9.01 -4.30
C PHE A 87 11.20 -7.73 -3.47
N TYR A 88 12.18 -7.51 -2.59
CA TYR A 88 12.13 -6.44 -1.59
C TYR A 88 12.97 -5.20 -1.93
N HIS A 89 13.59 -5.15 -3.10
CA HIS A 89 14.56 -4.11 -3.42
C HIS A 89 13.95 -2.78 -3.88
N VAL A 90 12.63 -2.77 -4.15
CA VAL A 90 11.89 -1.56 -4.53
C VAL A 90 10.84 -1.23 -3.48
N ILE A 91 10.84 0.03 -3.01
CA ILE A 91 9.81 0.55 -2.12
C ILE A 91 8.68 1.18 -2.95
N PRO A 92 7.43 0.66 -2.90
CA PRO A 92 6.29 1.25 -3.57
C PRO A 92 5.95 2.59 -2.91
N SER A 93 6.37 3.67 -3.56
CA SER A 93 6.28 5.02 -3.01
C SER A 93 4.89 5.63 -3.19
N ASP A 94 4.32 6.14 -2.11
CA ASP A 94 3.02 6.82 -2.06
C ASP A 94 3.02 8.02 -1.09
N SER A 95 1.84 8.57 -0.79
CA SER A 95 1.69 9.67 0.15
C SER A 95 2.12 9.31 1.58
N GLU A 96 1.93 8.07 2.01
CA GLU A 96 2.37 7.62 3.33
C GLU A 96 3.88 7.48 3.39
N THR A 97 4.50 7.04 2.30
CA THR A 97 5.96 7.02 2.15
C THR A 97 6.53 8.44 2.26
N LEU A 98 5.92 9.43 1.59
CA LEU A 98 6.30 10.85 1.73
C LEU A 98 6.16 11.35 3.16
N ARG A 99 5.02 11.05 3.81
CA ARG A 99 4.77 11.43 5.20
C ARG A 99 5.83 10.86 6.13
N HIS A 100 6.15 9.57 5.98
CA HIS A 100 7.17 8.86 6.73
C HIS A 100 8.55 9.53 6.61
N LEU A 101 9.00 9.78 5.39
CA LEU A 101 10.29 10.45 5.13
C LEU A 101 10.36 11.84 5.76
N ASN A 102 9.27 12.61 5.69
CA ASN A 102 9.23 13.96 6.24
C ASN A 102 9.15 13.97 7.78
N GLN A 103 8.38 13.07 8.39
CA GLN A 103 8.17 13.07 9.84
C GLN A 103 9.29 12.37 10.61
N VAL A 104 9.79 11.24 10.09
CA VAL A 104 10.72 10.36 10.80
C VAL A 104 12.16 10.71 10.44
N HIS A 105 12.43 10.83 9.15
CA HIS A 105 13.77 11.14 8.63
C HIS A 105 14.04 12.64 8.51
N LYS A 106 13.06 13.48 8.91
CA LYS A 106 13.11 14.96 8.85
C LYS A 106 13.55 15.50 7.49
N LYS A 107 13.21 14.78 6.42
CA LYS A 107 13.47 15.22 5.05
C LYS A 107 12.43 16.27 4.61
N LYS A 108 12.76 16.98 3.53
CA LYS A 108 11.81 17.81 2.78
C LYS A 108 11.51 17.12 1.45
N SER A 109 11.02 15.89 1.56
CA SER A 109 10.69 15.04 0.43
C SER A 109 9.38 15.49 -0.20
N THR A 110 9.36 15.41 -1.53
CA THR A 110 8.29 15.76 -2.45
C THR A 110 8.14 14.61 -3.44
N ILE A 111 7.04 14.59 -4.19
CA ILE A 111 6.79 13.56 -5.21
C ILE A 111 7.95 13.46 -6.23
N LYS A 112 8.68 14.56 -6.48
CA LYS A 112 9.76 14.58 -7.47
C LYS A 112 11.07 13.96 -6.98
N ASN A 113 11.36 14.01 -5.67
CA ASN A 113 12.64 13.57 -5.11
C ASN A 113 12.51 12.37 -4.16
N ILE A 114 11.30 11.87 -3.92
CA ILE A 114 11.04 10.73 -3.04
C ILE A 114 11.95 9.54 -3.33
N GLN A 115 12.12 9.17 -4.61
CA GLN A 115 12.93 8.03 -4.97
C GLN A 115 14.41 8.22 -4.60
N GLN A 116 14.94 9.44 -4.76
CA GLN A 116 16.32 9.76 -4.40
C GLN A 116 16.53 9.74 -2.89
N ASP A 117 15.56 10.22 -2.11
CA ASP A 117 15.62 10.19 -0.66
C ASP A 117 15.49 8.75 -0.12
N ILE A 118 14.62 7.94 -0.73
CA ILE A 118 14.51 6.51 -0.45
C ILE A 118 15.86 5.82 -0.68
N GLU A 119 16.48 6.04 -1.83
CA GLU A 119 17.77 5.43 -2.16
C GLU A 119 18.85 5.85 -1.15
N ARG A 120 18.89 7.14 -0.78
CA ARG A 120 19.86 7.64 0.20
C ARG A 120 19.68 7.05 1.60
N ILE A 121 18.44 6.77 2.02
CA ILE A 121 18.14 6.28 3.37
C ILE A 121 18.21 4.75 3.44
N TYR A 122 17.57 4.09 2.47
CA TYR A 122 17.34 2.65 2.48
C TYR A 122 18.24 1.87 1.52
N GLY A 123 18.90 2.49 0.54
CA GLY A 123 19.71 1.78 -0.46
C GLY A 123 20.79 0.87 0.12
N LYS A 124 21.35 1.25 1.28
CA LYS A 124 22.33 0.43 2.04
C LYS A 124 21.80 -0.93 2.54
N TYR A 125 20.48 -1.17 2.48
CA TYR A 125 19.85 -2.41 2.91
C TYR A 125 19.54 -3.36 1.76
N GLU A 126 20.16 -3.18 0.60
CA GLU A 126 19.97 -4.06 -0.55
C GLU A 126 20.21 -5.54 -0.21
N PRO A 127 19.34 -6.48 -0.66
CA PRO A 127 18.12 -6.31 -1.47
C PRO A 127 16.82 -6.17 -0.65
N PHE A 128 16.91 -5.86 0.64
CA PHE A 128 15.79 -5.87 1.60
C PHE A 128 15.27 -4.47 1.98
N GLN A 129 15.44 -3.47 1.11
CA GLN A 129 15.05 -2.08 1.36
C GLN A 129 13.59 -1.95 1.83
N PHE A 130 12.67 -2.66 1.16
CA PHE A 130 11.25 -2.67 1.50
C PHE A 130 10.98 -3.19 2.91
N LEU A 131 11.62 -4.28 3.34
CA LEU A 131 11.37 -4.87 4.65
C LEU A 131 11.79 -3.91 5.78
N VAL A 132 12.91 -3.23 5.60
CA VAL A 132 13.38 -2.22 6.57
C VAL A 132 12.46 -1.01 6.58
N TYR A 133 12.04 -0.53 5.41
CA TYR A 133 11.04 0.54 5.31
C TYR A 133 9.71 0.15 5.98
N TRP A 134 9.21 -1.05 5.72
CA TRP A 134 7.97 -1.58 6.28
C TRP A 134 8.02 -1.64 7.81
N TYR A 135 9.12 -2.17 8.36
CA TYR A 135 9.31 -2.22 9.80
C TYR A 135 9.35 -0.81 10.42
N ALA A 136 10.15 0.10 9.85
CA ALA A 136 10.27 1.47 10.35
C ALA A 136 8.91 2.20 10.32
N SER A 137 8.25 2.21 9.15
CA SER A 137 6.95 2.87 8.97
C SER A 137 5.84 2.27 9.85
N SER A 138 5.86 0.97 10.11
CA SER A 138 4.89 0.31 11.00
C SER A 138 5.08 0.72 12.46
N VAL A 139 6.33 0.80 12.93
CA VAL A 139 6.65 1.26 14.29
C VAL A 139 6.26 2.72 14.47
N ASP A 140 6.53 3.56 13.48
CA ASP A 140 6.14 4.98 13.51
C ASP A 140 4.62 5.17 13.48
N PHE A 141 3.90 4.37 12.68
CA PHE A 141 2.45 4.35 12.70
C PHE A 141 1.91 3.95 14.08
N PHE A 142 2.47 2.91 14.69
CA PHE A 142 2.07 2.47 16.03
C PHE A 142 2.34 3.55 17.09
N GLN A 143 3.52 4.18 17.08
CA GLN A 143 3.86 5.27 17.99
C GLN A 143 2.95 6.50 17.77
N PHE A 144 2.62 6.83 16.53
CA PHE A 144 1.66 7.89 16.20
C PHE A 144 0.24 7.56 16.70
N CYS A 145 -0.23 6.32 16.54
CA CYS A 145 -1.52 5.87 17.06
C CYS A 145 -1.57 5.92 18.59
N LEU A 146 -0.49 5.50 19.27
CA LEU A 146 -0.37 5.62 20.72
C LEU A 146 -0.38 7.07 21.17
N TRP A 147 0.34 7.96 20.47
CA TRP A 147 0.42 9.37 20.83
C TRP A 147 -0.89 10.12 20.59
N THR A 148 -1.60 9.84 19.49
CA THR A 148 -2.92 10.42 19.20
C THR A 148 -3.99 9.92 20.16
N SER A 149 -3.94 8.65 20.52
CA SER A 149 -4.82 8.07 21.55
C SER A 149 -4.52 8.64 22.94
N PHE A 150 -3.23 8.81 23.27
CA PHE A 150 -2.80 9.49 24.51
C PHE A 150 -3.28 10.95 24.55
N LEU A 151 -3.11 11.71 23.47
CA LEU A 151 -3.57 13.10 23.40
C LEU A 151 -5.09 13.22 23.42
N SER A 152 -5.81 12.35 22.72
CA SER A 152 -7.28 12.34 22.73
C SER A 152 -7.80 12.08 24.15
N ASN A 153 -7.18 11.13 24.87
CA ASN A 153 -7.52 10.82 26.25
C ASN A 153 -7.09 11.95 27.21
N TYR A 154 -5.92 12.55 27.00
CA TYR A 154 -5.44 13.69 27.78
C TYR A 154 -6.32 14.93 27.62
N VAL A 155 -6.74 15.24 26.39
CA VAL A 155 -7.68 16.34 26.09
C VAL A 155 -9.07 16.06 26.65
N SER A 156 -9.57 14.81 26.61
CA SER A 156 -10.84 14.47 27.26
C SER A 156 -10.79 14.60 28.78
N VAL A 157 -9.68 14.18 29.41
CA VAL A 157 -9.47 14.29 30.86
C VAL A 157 -9.36 15.76 31.29
N LEU A 158 -8.63 16.60 30.54
CA LEU A 158 -8.57 18.03 30.80
C LEU A 158 -9.92 18.73 30.55
N GLY A 159 -10.65 18.33 29.51
CA GLY A 159 -11.99 18.80 29.21
C GLY A 159 -13.00 18.48 30.32
N GLN A 160 -12.90 17.31 30.95
CA GLN A 160 -13.71 16.96 32.12
C GLN A 160 -13.29 17.72 33.39
N LYS A 161 -11.98 17.92 33.60
CA LYS A 161 -11.45 18.54 34.81
C LYS A 161 -11.59 20.08 34.83
N TYR A 162 -11.51 20.73 33.67
CA TYR A 162 -11.49 22.19 33.54
C TYR A 162 -12.64 22.76 32.68
N GLY A 163 -13.43 21.92 32.01
CA GLY A 163 -14.62 22.35 31.25
C GLY A 163 -15.66 23.16 32.05
N PRO A 164 -15.89 22.88 33.35
CA PRO A 164 -16.77 23.71 34.19
C PRO A 164 -16.19 25.09 34.54
N PHE A 165 -14.86 25.26 34.51
CA PHE A 165 -14.20 26.54 34.80
C PHE A 165 -14.25 27.48 33.59
N MET A 166 -14.06 26.96 32.37
CA MET A 166 -14.05 27.76 31.14
C MET A 166 -15.43 28.26 30.68
N LYS A 167 -16.55 27.68 31.18
CA LYS A 167 -17.91 28.16 30.85
C LYS A 167 -18.35 29.36 31.67
N ASN A 168 -17.76 29.62 32.84
CA ASN A 168 -18.17 30.71 33.72
C ASN A 168 -17.51 32.06 33.37
N ASP A 169 -16.48 32.08 32.54
CA ASP A 169 -15.77 33.30 32.14
C ASP A 169 -16.28 33.92 30.82
N LEU A 170 -17.29 33.33 30.18
CA LEU A 170 -17.94 33.86 28.97
C LEU A 170 -19.34 34.46 29.22
N GLU A 171 -19.85 34.38 30.45
CA GLU A 171 -21.14 34.99 30.85
C GLU A 171 -20.96 36.17 31.84
N ARG A 172 -19.81 36.84 31.83
CA ARG A 172 -19.60 38.13 32.53
C ARG A 172 -19.21 39.26 31.60
#